data_AF-A0A3M5VXJ0-F1
#
_entry.id   AF-A0A3M5VXJ0-F1
#
_cell.length_a   1.000
_cell.length_b   1.000
_cell.length_c   1.000
_cell.angle_alpha   90.00
_cell.angle_beta   90.00
_cell.angle_gamma   90.00
#
_symmetry.space_group_name_H-M   'P 1'
#
loop_
_entity.id
_entity.type
_entity.pdbx_description
1 polymer ?
#
loop_
_entity_poly.entity_id
_entity_poly.type
_entity_poly.pdbx_seq_one_letter_code
_entity_poly.pdbx_strand_id
1 'polypeptide(L)' 'MPSDSGLLDWPLLKFSEHSSFYWLHGQPVRAPDAPKFGMVRVQDHEGRFIGIGEVSEDGRIAPRRLIRSE' A
#
# COMPACT_ATOMS: atom_id res chain seq x y z
N MET A 1 -1.07 22.27 19.63
CA MET A 1 -0.73 20.87 19.29
C MET A 1 -0.29 20.90 17.84
N PRO A 2 0.91 20.43 17.46
CA PRO A 2 1.30 20.50 16.06
C PRO A 2 0.55 19.40 15.31
N SER A 3 -0.42 19.81 14.49
CA SER A 3 -1.29 18.95 13.67
C SER A 3 -0.59 18.40 12.42
N ASP A 4 0.73 18.61 12.30
CA ASP A 4 1.50 18.40 11.07
C ASP A 4 2.40 17.15 11.09
N SER A 5 2.36 16.32 12.14
CA SER A 5 3.13 15.06 12.18
C SER A 5 2.59 13.96 11.25
N GLY A 6 1.50 14.20 10.51
CA GLY A 6 0.84 13.19 9.66
C GLY A 6 1.31 13.12 8.21
N LEU A 7 2.22 14.00 7.78
CA LEU A 7 2.43 14.29 6.34
C LEU A 7 3.78 13.83 5.74
N LEU A 8 4.69 13.19 6.47
CA LEU A 8 6.06 12.98 5.97
C LEU A 8 6.52 11.54 5.70
N ASP A 9 5.84 10.48 6.16
CA ASP A 9 6.30 9.12 5.86
C ASP A 9 5.15 8.11 5.77
N TRP A 10 4.49 8.01 4.60
CA TRP A 10 3.60 6.87 4.37
C TRP A 10 4.41 5.57 4.46
N PRO A 11 4.00 4.61 5.31
CA PRO A 11 4.76 3.40 5.50
C PRO A 11 4.86 2.62 4.18
N LEU A 12 6.02 2.02 3.96
CA LEU A 12 6.30 1.21 2.80
C LEU A 12 5.97 -0.25 3.13
N LEU A 13 5.03 -0.83 2.38
CA LEU A 13 4.65 -2.23 2.48
C LEU A 13 5.24 -3.00 1.31
N LYS A 14 5.81 -4.15 1.61
CA LYS A 14 6.29 -5.10 0.60
C LYS A 14 5.28 -6.23 0.46
N PHE A 15 4.76 -6.40 -0.74
CA PHE A 15 3.79 -7.45 -1.06
C PHE A 15 4.50 -8.69 -1.57
N SER A 16 3.90 -9.85 -1.30
CA SER A 16 4.28 -11.09 -1.98
C SER A 16 3.90 -11.01 -3.46
N GLU A 17 4.43 -11.93 -4.28
CA GLU A 17 4.09 -12.03 -5.70
C GLU A 17 2.57 -12.13 -5.90
N HIS A 18 1.92 -13.03 -5.16
CA HIS A 18 0.46 -13.21 -5.23
C HIS A 18 -0.29 -11.93 -4.84
N SER A 19 0.11 -11.28 -3.74
CA SER A 19 -0.57 -10.07 -3.26
C SER A 19 -0.41 -8.92 -4.26
N SER A 20 0.78 -8.79 -4.84
CA SER A 20 1.08 -7.81 -5.88
C SER A 20 0.21 -8.04 -7.12
N PHE A 21 0.08 -9.30 -7.55
CA PHE A 21 -0.75 -9.67 -8.70
C PHE A 21 -2.21 -9.26 -8.50
N TYR A 22 -2.85 -9.66 -7.39
CA TYR A 22 -4.25 -9.31 -7.13
C TYR A 22 -4.43 -7.80 -6.96
N TRP A 23 -3.50 -7.13 -6.28
CA TRP A 23 -3.58 -5.70 -6.03
C TRP A 23 -3.46 -4.86 -7.31
N LEU A 24 -2.59 -5.26 -8.24
CA LEU A 24 -2.49 -4.65 -9.58
C LEU A 24 -3.76 -4.85 -10.43
N HIS A 25 -4.60 -5.84 -10.10
CA HIS A 25 -5.91 -6.06 -10.72
C HIS A 25 -7.06 -5.35 -9.97
N GLY A 26 -6.75 -4.44 -9.05
CA GLY A 26 -7.75 -3.66 -8.33
C GLY A 26 -8.32 -4.36 -7.08
N GLN A 27 -7.83 -5.53 -6.72
CA GLN A 27 -8.34 -6.26 -5.56
C GLN A 27 -7.65 -5.77 -4.27
N PRO A 28 -8.41 -5.42 -3.21
CA PRO A 28 -7.82 -5.09 -1.92
C PRO A 28 -7.21 -6.34 -1.27
N VAL A 29 -5.97 -6.23 -0.79
CA VAL A 29 -5.23 -7.36 -0.18
C VAL A 29 -4.86 -7.04 1.26
N ARG A 30 -4.62 -8.06 2.08
CA ARG A 30 -4.11 -7.88 3.46
C ARG A 30 -2.59 -7.90 3.44
N ALA A 31 -1.98 -7.02 4.23
CA ALA A 31 -0.55 -7.11 4.55
C ALA A 31 -0.40 -7.20 6.07
N PRO A 32 0.47 -8.09 6.57
CA PRO A 32 0.66 -8.28 8.01
C PRO A 32 1.22 -7.00 8.69
N ASP A 33 2.02 -6.22 7.97
CA ASP A 33 2.65 -5.00 8.47
C ASP A 33 1.87 -3.72 8.15
N ALA A 34 0.59 -3.83 7.75
CA ALA A 34 -0.22 -2.67 7.42
C ALA A 34 -0.53 -1.81 8.66
N PRO A 35 -0.46 -0.47 8.53
CA PRO A 35 -0.93 0.42 9.59
C PRO A 35 -2.46 0.30 9.76
N LYS A 36 -3.00 0.82 10.87
CA LYS A 36 -4.45 0.75 11.15
C LYS A 36 -5.31 1.59 10.21
N PHE A 37 -4.77 2.68 9.67
CA PHE A 37 -5.46 3.61 8.79
C PHE A 37 -4.45 4.45 8.01
N GLY A 38 -4.90 5.04 6.90
CA GLY A 38 -4.14 6.01 6.11
C GLY A 38 -3.51 5.44 4.84
N MET A 39 -2.65 6.26 4.24
CA MET A 39 -2.03 5.98 2.96
C MET A 39 -0.70 5.22 3.13
N VAL A 40 -0.43 4.30 2.21
CA VAL A 40 0.76 3.44 2.21
C VAL A 40 1.42 3.40 0.85
N ARG A 41 2.74 3.25 0.83
CA ARG A 41 3.50 2.95 -0.38
C ARG A 41 3.58 1.43 -0.52
N VAL A 42 3.44 0.90 -1.73
CA VAL A 42 3.47 -0.54 -1.99
C VAL A 42 4.59 -0.88 -2.96
N GLN A 43 5.41 -1.84 -2.57
CA GLN A 43 6.39 -2.50 -3.42
C GLN A 43 5.99 -3.95 -3.67
N ASP A 44 6.38 -4.48 -4.83
CA ASP A 44 6.28 -5.91 -5.10
C ASP A 44 7.35 -6.73 -4.38
N HIS A 45 7.32 -8.04 -4.59
CA HIS A 45 8.27 -8.98 -4.03
C HIS A 45 9.72 -8.75 -4.48
N GLU A 46 9.92 -8.13 -5.65
CA GLU A 46 11.22 -7.74 -6.20
C GLU A 46 11.71 -6.39 -5.65
N GLY A 47 10.89 -5.71 -4.83
CA GLY A 47 11.21 -4.40 -4.28
C GLY A 47 10.92 -3.25 -5.24
N ARG A 48 10.24 -3.51 -6.37
CA ARG A 48 9.82 -2.45 -7.31
C ARG A 48 8.60 -1.75 -6.76
N PHE A 49 8.58 -0.44 -6.88
CA PHE A 49 7.44 0.36 -6.48
C PHE A 49 6.28 0.16 -7.45
N ILE A 50 5.18 -0.43 -6.98
CA ILE A 50 3.99 -0.73 -7.79
C ILE A 50 2.85 0.26 -7.56
N GLY A 51 2.94 1.11 -6.54
CA GLY A 51 2.04 2.25 -6.37
C GLY A 51 1.69 2.59 -4.93
N ILE A 52 0.57 3.29 -4.78
CA ILE A 52 0.06 3.80 -3.50
C ILE A 52 -1.26 3.10 -3.17
N GLY A 53 -1.36 2.63 -1.93
CA GLY A 53 -2.57 2.04 -1.36
C GLY A 53 -3.14 2.86 -0.22
N GLU A 54 -4.37 2.57 0.14
CA GLU A 54 -5.06 3.12 1.30
C GLU A 54 -5.55 1.97 2.17
N VAL A 55 -5.31 2.05 3.48
CA VAL A 55 -5.85 1.07 4.41
C VAL A 55 -7.32 1.35 4.65
N SER A 56 -8.15 0.38 4.27
CA SER A 56 -9.60 0.36 4.51
C SER A 56 -9.91 -0.04 5.95
N GLU A 57 -11.13 0.25 6.41
CA GLU A 57 -11.59 -0.05 7.79
C GLU A 57 -11.54 -1.55 8.14
N ASP A 58 -11.52 -2.44 7.14
CA ASP A 58 -11.38 -3.89 7.29
C ASP A 58 -9.92 -4.38 7.38
N GLY A 59 -8.97 -3.43 7.43
CA GLY A 59 -7.52 -3.68 7.49
C GLY A 59 -6.92 -4.15 6.17
N ARG A 60 -7.64 -4.02 5.05
CA ARG A 60 -7.10 -4.31 3.71
C ARG A 60 -6.51 -3.06 3.07
N ILE A 61 -5.52 -3.26 2.22
CA ILE A 61 -4.90 -2.21 1.42
C ILE A 61 -5.61 -2.18 0.08
N ALA A 62 -6.43 -1.16 -0.15
CA ALA A 62 -7.08 -0.91 -1.43
C ALA A 62 -6.13 -0.15 -2.36
N PRO A 63 -6.03 -0.52 -3.64
CA PRO A 63 -5.22 0.22 -4.61
C PRO A 63 -5.82 1.59 -4.90
N ARG A 64 -5.04 2.66 -4.68
CA ARG A 64 -5.46 4.04 -4.95
C ARG A 64 -4.83 4.60 -6.22
N ARG A 65 -3.55 4.31 -6.42
CA ARG A 65 -2.80 4.68 -7.62
C ARG A 65 -1.82 3.56 -7.96
N LEU A 66 -2.06 2.87 -9.06
CA LEU A 66 -1.13 1.89 -9.60
C LEU A 66 -0.08 2.63 -10.44
N ILE A 67 1.19 2.24 -10.31
CA ILE A 67 2.27 2.67 -11.18
C ILE A 67 2.72 1.43 -11.94
N ARG A 68 2.50 1.45 -13.25
CA ARG A 68 3.12 0.49 -14.16
C ARG A 68 4.46 1.10 -14.56
N SER A 69 5.55 0.45 -14.17
CA SER A 69 6.83 0.64 -14.83
C SER A 69 6.72 -0.01 -16.22
N GLU A 70 6.88 0.79 -17.27
CA GLU A 70 6.98 0.35 -18.67
C GLU A 70 8.16 -0.60 -18.89
#